data_AF-A0A6G4WJP7-F1
#
_entry.id   AF-A0A6G4WJP7-F1
#
_cell.length_a   1.000
_cell.length_b   1.000
_cell.length_c   1.000
_cell.angle_alpha   90.00
_cell.angle_beta   90.00
_cell.angle_gamma   90.00
#
_symmetry.space_group_name_H-M   'P 1'
#
loop_
_entity.id
_entity.type
_entity.pdbx_description
1 polymer ?
#
loop_
_entity_poly.entity_id
_entity_poly.type
_entity_poly.pdbx_seq_one_letter_code
_entity_poly.pdbx_strand_id
1 'polypeptide(L)'
;RQVAQEYLSGETLHGLAKRHDVQRQLIRVWVRKYEEGAFDDDAQAADIIQEYEARIAALERLVGKQALELEFLKGALKSVPPPKREITSVVTGPVASLSPKDVG
;
A
#
# COMPACT_ATOMS: atom_id res chain seq x y z
N ARG A 1 -27.65 -4.07 -19.36
CA ARG A 1 -27.69 -5.36 -20.11
C ARG A 1 -29.13 -5.85 -20.37
N GLN A 2 -30.02 -5.76 -19.38
CA GLN A 2 -31.41 -6.24 -19.48
C GLN A 2 -32.15 -5.87 -20.78
N VAL A 3 -32.21 -4.59 -21.16
CA VAL A 3 -32.94 -4.16 -22.39
C VAL A 3 -32.40 -4.81 -23.67
N ALA A 4 -31.08 -5.02 -23.76
CA ALA A 4 -30.47 -5.70 -24.90
C ALA A 4 -30.78 -7.21 -24.91
N GLN A 5 -30.75 -7.86 -23.73
CA GLN A 5 -31.13 -9.26 -23.58
C GLN A 5 -32.60 -9.51 -23.93
N GLU A 6 -33.51 -8.65 -23.44
CA GLU A 6 -34.93 -8.74 -23.76
C GLU A 6 -35.18 -8.61 -25.26
N TYR A 7 -34.50 -7.66 -25.93
CA TYR A 7 -34.57 -7.54 -27.39
C TYR A 7 -34.09 -8.81 -28.11
N LEU A 8 -32.95 -9.37 -27.69
CA LEU A 8 -32.42 -10.62 -28.26
C LEU A 8 -33.32 -11.83 -27.95
N SER A 9 -34.12 -11.78 -26.89
CA SER A 9 -35.13 -12.80 -26.57
C SER A 9 -36.43 -12.68 -27.37
N GLY A 10 -36.52 -11.70 -28.28
CA GLY A 10 -37.64 -11.54 -29.22
C GLY A 10 -38.58 -10.37 -28.92
N GLU A 11 -38.29 -9.54 -27.91
CA GLU A 11 -39.08 -8.34 -27.63
C GLU A 11 -38.93 -7.29 -28.74
N THR A 12 -39.97 -6.49 -28.95
CA THR A 12 -39.97 -5.48 -30.02
C THR A 12 -39.26 -4.20 -29.57
N LEU A 13 -38.56 -3.53 -30.50
CA LEU A 13 -37.97 -2.20 -30.23
C LEU A 13 -39.01 -1.19 -29.73
N HIS A 14 -40.24 -1.25 -30.24
CA HIS A 14 -41.31 -0.35 -29.83
C HIS A 14 -41.77 -0.63 -28.39
N GLY A 15 -41.99 -1.91 -28.05
CA GLY A 15 -42.39 -2.32 -26.70
C GLY A 15 -41.34 -1.92 -25.66
N LEU A 16 -40.07 -2.19 -25.95
CA LEU A 16 -38.95 -1.82 -25.09
C LEU A 16 -38.80 -0.31 -24.95
N ALA A 17 -38.88 0.45 -26.05
CA ALA A 17 -38.79 1.91 -26.01
C ALA A 17 -39.89 2.53 -25.15
N LYS A 18 -41.12 2.02 -25.27
CA LYS A 18 -42.26 2.49 -24.47
C LYS A 18 -42.12 2.12 -22.99
N ARG A 19 -41.69 0.89 -22.69
CA ARG A 19 -41.59 0.36 -21.32
C ARG A 19 -40.48 1.03 -20.51
N HIS A 20 -39.36 1.35 -21.16
CA HIS A 20 -38.19 1.93 -20.50
C HIS A 20 -38.05 3.45 -20.72
N ASP A 21 -39.00 4.09 -21.42
CA ASP A 21 -38.96 5.51 -21.78
C ASP A 21 -37.63 5.93 -22.45
N VAL A 22 -37.21 5.13 -23.43
CA VAL A 22 -35.96 5.36 -24.18
C VAL A 22 -36.20 5.35 -25.68
N GLN A 23 -35.36 6.07 -26.40
CA GLN A 23 -35.41 6.09 -27.85
C GLN A 23 -34.98 4.72 -28.43
N ARG A 24 -35.69 4.25 -29.45
CA ARG A 24 -35.36 2.99 -30.17
C ARG A 24 -33.92 2.95 -30.69
N GLN A 25 -33.37 4.11 -31.05
CA GLN A 25 -31.98 4.20 -31.50
C GLN A 25 -30.99 3.84 -30.39
N LEU A 26 -31.28 4.20 -29.15
CA LEU A 26 -30.45 3.87 -28.00
C LEU A 26 -30.44 2.35 -27.75
N ILE A 27 -31.61 1.70 -27.91
CA ILE A 27 -31.73 0.24 -27.81
C ILE A 27 -30.84 -0.45 -28.86
N ARG A 28 -30.83 0.04 -30.11
CA ARG A 28 -29.95 -0.53 -31.16
C ARG A 28 -28.47 -0.40 -30.83
N VAL A 29 -28.06 0.74 -30.29
CA VAL A 29 -26.68 0.95 -29.83
C VAL A 29 -26.35 0.01 -28.68
N TRP A 30 -27.26 -0.16 -27.72
CA TRP A 30 -27.07 -1.07 -26.59
C TRP A 30 -27.01 -2.54 -27.02
N VAL A 31 -27.82 -2.97 -27.99
CA VAL A 31 -27.76 -4.34 -28.52
C VAL A 31 -26.40 -4.59 -29.18
N ARG A 32 -25.94 -3.67 -30.02
CA ARG A 32 -24.61 -3.77 -30.64
C ARG A 32 -23.50 -3.89 -29.59
N LYS A 33 -23.49 -2.98 -28.60
CA LYS A 33 -22.52 -3.01 -27.49
C LYS A 33 -22.60 -4.30 -26.67
N TYR A 34 -23.80 -4.87 -26.55
CA TYR A 34 -24.00 -6.14 -25.85
C TYR A 34 -23.41 -7.32 -26.62
N GLU A 35 -23.64 -7.38 -27.93
CA GLU A 35 -23.04 -8.40 -28.80
C GLU A 35 -21.51 -8.30 -28.88
N GLU A 36 -20.98 -7.08 -28.83
CA GLU A 36 -19.53 -6.80 -28.77
C GLU A 36 -18.89 -7.12 -27.42
N GLY A 37 -19.68 -7.51 -26.39
CA GLY A 37 -19.17 -7.74 -25.04
C GLY A 37 -18.75 -6.46 -24.30
N ALA A 38 -19.02 -5.28 -24.85
CA ALA A 38 -18.57 -3.98 -24.33
C ALA A 38 -19.25 -3.54 -23.01
N PHE A 39 -20.06 -4.40 -22.39
CA PHE A 39 -20.54 -4.20 -21.02
C PHE A 39 -19.72 -4.99 -19.99
N ASP A 40 -18.80 -5.87 -20.42
CA ASP A 40 -17.94 -6.66 -19.54
C ASP A 40 -16.72 -5.88 -19.04
N ASP A 41 -16.32 -4.82 -19.75
CA ASP A 41 -15.21 -3.94 -19.38
C ASP A 41 -15.39 -3.31 -17.99
N ASP A 42 -16.61 -2.86 -17.66
CA ASP A 42 -16.90 -2.25 -16.35
C ASP A 42 -16.79 -3.27 -15.20
N ALA A 43 -17.17 -4.53 -15.45
CA ALA A 43 -17.05 -5.60 -14.46
C ALA A 43 -15.59 -6.00 -14.24
N GLN A 44 -14.82 -6.13 -15.31
CA GLN A 44 -13.38 -6.37 -15.24
C GLN A 44 -12.65 -5.22 -14.52
N ALA A 45 -13.04 -3.96 -14.80
CA ALA A 45 -12.49 -2.80 -14.12
C ALA A 45 -12.78 -2.84 -12.61
N ALA A 46 -14.00 -3.23 -12.20
CA ALA A 46 -14.35 -3.37 -10.79
C ALA A 46 -13.51 -4.44 -10.08
N ASP A 47 -13.30 -5.60 -10.71
CA ASP A 47 -12.47 -6.68 -10.15
C ASP A 47 -11.02 -6.23 -9.95
N ILE A 48 -10.46 -5.52 -10.95
CA ILE A 48 -9.10 -4.97 -10.88
C ILE A 48 -8.98 -3.92 -9.77
N ILE A 49 -9.98 -3.05 -9.62
CA ILE A 49 -10.01 -2.05 -8.53
C ILE A 49 -10.00 -2.75 -7.17
N GLN A 50 -10.82 -3.79 -6.99
CA GLN A 50 -10.88 -4.53 -5.74
C GLN A 50 -9.56 -5.24 -5.41
N GLU A 51 -8.85 -5.77 -6.42
CA GLU A 51 -7.51 -6.34 -6.23
C GLU A 51 -6.51 -5.27 -5.75
N TYR A 52 -6.52 -4.09 -6.37
CA TYR A 52 -5.67 -2.99 -5.95
C TYR A 52 -5.98 -2.50 -4.54
N GLU A 53 -7.25 -2.36 -4.17
CA GLU A 53 -7.66 -1.99 -2.81
C GLU A 53 -7.16 -3.00 -1.77
N ALA A 54 -7.27 -4.31 -2.06
CA ALA A 54 -6.75 -5.35 -1.19
C ALA A 54 -5.22 -5.26 -1.05
N ARG A 55 -4.52 -4.98 -2.15
CA ARG A 55 -3.06 -4.81 -2.16
C ARG A 55 -2.63 -3.58 -1.37
N ILE A 56 -3.32 -2.45 -1.54
CA ILE A 56 -3.09 -1.20 -0.80
C ILE A 56 -3.27 -1.46 0.69
N ALA A 57 -4.39 -2.05 1.10
CA ALA A 57 -4.67 -2.32 2.50
C ALA A 57 -3.65 -3.30 3.13
N ALA A 58 -3.11 -4.25 2.36
CA ALA A 58 -2.04 -5.12 2.83
C ALA A 58 -0.73 -4.35 3.05
N LEU A 59 -0.37 -3.47 2.12
CA LEU A 59 0.81 -2.62 2.21
C LEU A 59 0.71 -1.63 3.36
N GLU A 60 -0.42 -0.96 3.54
CA GLU A 60 -0.66 -0.04 4.66
C GLU A 60 -0.50 -0.74 6.01
N ARG A 61 -1.01 -1.97 6.15
CA ARG A 61 -0.80 -2.78 7.36
C ARG A 61 0.66 -3.16 7.57
N LEU A 62 1.45 -3.37 6.52
CA LEU A 62 2.88 -3.66 6.64
C LEU A 62 3.66 -2.41 7.05
N VAL A 63 3.37 -1.27 6.43
CA VAL A 63 3.96 0.03 6.79
C VAL A 63 3.64 0.37 8.25
N GLY A 64 2.40 0.18 8.70
CA GLY A 64 2.02 0.38 10.10
C GLY A 64 2.81 -0.50 11.08
N LYS A 65 3.02 -1.79 10.74
CA LYS A 65 3.85 -2.68 11.57
C LYS A 65 5.31 -2.23 11.63
N GLN A 66 5.88 -1.87 10.48
CA GLN A 66 7.27 -1.38 10.40
C GLN A 66 7.46 -0.08 11.18
N ALA A 67 6.48 0.83 11.15
CA ALA A 67 6.52 2.07 11.93
C ALA A 67 6.59 1.78 13.44
N LEU A 68 5.74 0.87 13.94
CA LEU A 68 5.75 0.47 15.35
C LEU A 68 7.05 -0.21 15.76
N GLU A 69 7.60 -1.10 14.90
CA GLU A 69 8.89 -1.74 15.16
C GLU A 69 10.04 -0.72 15.23
N LEU A 70 10.06 0.27 14.33
CA LEU A 70 11.04 1.34 14.36
C LEU A 70 10.93 2.19 15.64
N GLU A 71 9.72 2.51 16.09
CA GLU A 71 9.53 3.25 17.34
C GLU A 71 10.01 2.43 18.55
N PHE A 72 9.69 1.14 18.59
CA PHE A 72 10.15 0.23 19.63
C PHE A 72 11.68 0.18 19.70
N LEU A 73 12.37 -0.04 18.57
CA LEU A 73 13.83 -0.11 18.50
C LEU A 73 14.49 1.23 18.88
N LYS A 74 13.94 2.35 18.40
CA LYS A 74 14.41 3.69 18.80
C LYS A 74 14.22 3.93 20.29
N GLY A 75 13.12 3.47 20.88
CA GLY A 75 12.87 3.53 22.31
C GLY A 75 13.88 2.72 23.12
N ALA A 76 14.14 1.47 22.69
CA ALA A 76 15.13 0.60 23.32
C ALA A 76 16.53 1.23 23.32
N LEU A 77 16.98 1.79 22.18
CA LEU A 77 18.29 2.44 22.09
C LEU A 77 18.41 3.66 23.03
N LYS A 78 17.35 4.47 23.18
CA LYS A 78 17.34 5.61 24.10
C LYS A 78 17.33 5.20 25.57
N SER A 79 16.82 4.01 25.87
CA SER A 79 16.75 3.47 27.23
C SER A 79 18.06 2.83 27.72
N VAL A 80 19.08 2.71 26.85
CA VAL A 80 20.39 2.19 27.24
C VAL A 80 21.00 3.13 28.29
N PRO A 81 21.30 2.64 29.51
CA PRO A 81 21.96 3.45 30.53
C PRO A 81 23.30 3.97 29.99
N PRO A 82 23.68 5.23 30.26
CA PRO A 82 25.02 5.69 29.90
C PRO A 82 26.04 4.72 30.51
N PRO A 83 27.14 4.39 29.80
CA PRO A 83 28.18 3.57 30.38
C PRO A 83 28.53 4.18 31.73
N LYS A 84 28.43 3.36 32.80
CA LYS A 84 28.87 3.77 34.13
C LYS A 84 30.23 4.41 33.92
N ARG A 85 30.37 5.68 34.34
CA ARG A 85 31.69 6.29 34.51
C ARG A 85 32.39 5.44 35.56
N GLU A 86 32.96 4.31 35.13
CA GLU A 86 33.98 3.63 35.88
C GLU A 86 35.00 4.72 36.15
N ILE A 87 35.22 4.96 37.43
CA ILE A 87 36.23 5.86 37.94
C ILE A 87 37.47 5.50 37.15
N THR A 88 37.91 6.37 36.24
CA THR A 88 39.20 6.26 35.59
C THR A 88 40.22 6.37 36.70
N SER A 89 40.54 5.22 37.29
CA SER A 89 41.69 5.06 38.14
C SER A 89 42.88 5.24 37.22
N VAL A 90 43.36 6.48 37.15
CA VAL A 90 44.67 6.79 36.61
C VAL A 90 45.65 6.02 37.48
N VAL A 91 46.14 4.88 36.98
CA VAL A 91 47.30 4.22 37.55
C VAL A 91 48.48 5.12 37.21
N THR A 92 48.79 6.04 38.13
CA THR A 92 50.06 6.76 38.11
C THR A 92 51.14 5.71 38.41
N GLY A 93 51.87 5.29 37.39
CA GLY A 93 53.07 4.47 37.57
C GLY A 93 54.11 5.23 38.43
N PRO A 94 55.05 4.52 39.07
CA PRO A 94 56.07 5.16 39.88
C PRO A 94 56.86 6.17 39.04
N VAL A 95 57.21 7.32 39.63
CA VAL A 95 58.11 8.31 39.03
C VAL A 95 59.36 7.60 38.54
N ALA A 96 59.60 7.63 37.23
CA ALA A 96 60.87 7.18 36.67
C ALA A 96 61.99 8.02 37.29
N SER A 97 62.91 7.36 37.96
CA SER A 97 64.13 7.97 38.48
C SER A 97 64.86 8.70 37.35
N LEU A 98 65.05 10.00 37.50
CA LEU A 98 65.94 10.77 36.62
C LEU A 98 67.36 10.21 36.79
N SER A 99 67.88 9.57 35.75
CA SER A 99 69.29 9.21 35.67
C SER A 99 70.13 10.49 35.71
N PRO A 100 71.12 10.61 36.60
CA PRO A 100 72.04 11.73 36.57
C PRO A 100 72.78 11.75 35.23
N LYS A 101 72.69 12.90 34.56
CA LYS A 101 73.53 13.26 33.45
C LYS A 101 74.81 13.87 34.05
N ASP A 102 75.96 13.28 33.77
CA ASP A 102 77.27 13.98 33.77
C ASP A 102 78.26 13.14 32.94
N VAL A 103 78.72 13.60 31.78
CA VAL A 103 79.75 14.63 31.49
C VAL A 103 81.17 14.04 31.58
N GLY A 104 81.85 14.06 30.44
CA GLY A 104 83.25 13.63 30.23
C GLY A 104 83.49 13.25 28.79
#